data_AF-A0A3C1KD55-F1
#
_entry.id   AF-A0A3C1KD55-F1
#
_cell.length_a   1.000
_cell.length_b   1.000
_cell.length_c   1.000
_cell.angle_alpha   90.00
_cell.angle_beta   90.00
_cell.angle_gamma   90.00
#
_symmetry.space_group_name_H-M   'P 1'
#
loop_
_entity.id
_entity.type
_entity.pdbx_description
1 polymer ?
#
loop_
_entity_poly.entity_id
_entity_poly.type
_entity_poly.pdbx_seq_one_letter_code
_entity_poly.pdbx_strand_id
1 'polypeptide(L)'
;IVVLGEDVHRLNGGTNGATKGLAKAYGPERVIGTPISENGFFGLAGGIALDGRFRPVVEFMYPDFMWVAADQVFNQVGKARHMFGDNNTVPLVLRTKVAMGSGYGSQHLMDPAGIFATQPGWRIVAASTAADYVGLMNAALQLDDPVLVIEHVDLYGQADRVPDAPLDYVIPPRSAAVRREGAELTVLTYL
;
A
#
# COMPACT_ATOMS: atom_id res chain seq x y z
N ILE A 1 -4.15 6.64 12.65
CA ILE A 1 -4.28 5.84 11.40
C ILE A 1 -5.75 5.67 11.06
N VAL A 2 -6.18 5.95 9.83
CA VAL A 2 -7.54 5.63 9.34
C VAL A 2 -7.41 4.79 8.08
N VAL A 3 -8.27 3.80 7.89
CA VAL A 3 -8.29 2.93 6.70
C VAL A 3 -9.47 3.33 5.83
N LEU A 4 -9.21 3.56 4.53
CA LEU A 4 -10.19 4.06 3.56
C LEU A 4 -10.14 3.20 2.31
N GLY A 5 -11.31 2.84 1.77
CA GLY A 5 -11.41 2.18 0.48
C GLY A 5 -12.74 1.50 0.28
N GLU A 6 -12.93 0.94 -0.90
CA GLU A 6 -14.13 0.19 -1.25
C GLU A 6 -14.17 -1.13 -0.47
N ASP A 7 -15.29 -1.38 0.20
CA ASP A 7 -15.55 -2.60 0.98
C ASP A 7 -14.53 -2.98 2.07
N VAL A 8 -13.56 -2.11 2.42
CA VAL A 8 -12.56 -2.34 3.49
C VAL A 8 -13.16 -2.63 4.87
N HIS A 9 -14.44 -2.28 5.07
CA HIS A 9 -15.21 -2.50 6.30
C HIS A 9 -16.23 -3.67 6.18
N ARG A 10 -16.38 -4.23 4.97
CA ARG A 10 -17.31 -5.31 4.61
C ARG A 10 -16.54 -6.55 4.15
N LEU A 11 -17.25 -7.52 3.57
CA LEU A 11 -16.68 -8.73 2.96
C LEU A 11 -15.72 -9.52 3.88
N ASN A 12 -15.91 -9.43 5.20
CA ASN A 12 -15.01 -10.02 6.20
C ASN A 12 -13.55 -9.50 6.11
N GLY A 13 -13.37 -8.23 5.77
CA GLY A 13 -12.05 -7.59 5.69
C GLY A 13 -11.63 -7.18 4.28
N GLY A 14 -12.55 -6.66 3.47
CA GLY A 14 -12.30 -6.37 2.06
C GLY A 14 -12.28 -7.63 1.19
N THR A 15 -12.02 -7.46 -0.09
CA THR A 15 -12.15 -8.51 -1.12
C THR A 15 -11.20 -9.71 -0.92
N ASN A 16 -10.10 -9.53 -0.18
CA ASN A 16 -9.13 -10.58 0.13
C ASN A 16 -8.90 -10.77 1.64
N GLY A 17 -9.71 -10.14 2.51
CA GLY A 17 -9.58 -10.30 3.96
C GLY A 17 -8.39 -9.56 4.60
N ALA A 18 -7.72 -8.65 3.90
CA ALA A 18 -6.61 -7.87 4.44
C ALA A 18 -6.97 -7.02 5.67
N THR A 19 -8.21 -6.51 5.72
CA THR A 19 -8.69 -5.66 6.82
C THR A 19 -9.59 -6.43 7.78
N LYS A 20 -9.48 -7.78 7.80
CA LYS A 20 -10.35 -8.65 8.57
C LYS A 20 -10.35 -8.28 10.04
N GLY A 21 -11.56 -8.13 10.60
CA GLY A 21 -11.78 -7.79 12.01
C GLY A 21 -11.53 -6.31 12.38
N LEU A 22 -10.90 -5.50 11.51
CA LEU A 22 -10.56 -4.12 11.86
C LEU A 22 -11.81 -3.26 12.09
N ALA A 23 -12.84 -3.38 11.24
CA ALA A 23 -14.08 -2.62 11.40
C ALA A 23 -14.80 -2.96 12.71
N LYS A 24 -14.77 -4.23 13.12
CA LYS A 24 -15.33 -4.68 14.41
C LYS A 24 -14.53 -4.13 15.59
N ALA A 25 -13.21 -4.08 15.47
CA ALA A 25 -12.32 -3.65 16.55
C ALA A 25 -12.28 -2.13 16.75
N TYR A 26 -12.33 -1.36 15.65
CA TYR A 26 -12.06 0.09 15.67
C TYR A 26 -13.24 0.96 15.22
N GLY A 27 -14.31 0.36 14.72
CA GLY A 27 -15.52 1.07 14.32
C GLY A 27 -15.42 1.84 13.00
N PRO A 28 -16.55 2.42 12.57
CA PRO A 28 -16.68 3.06 11.26
C PRO A 28 -15.89 4.37 11.10
N GLU A 29 -15.48 4.99 12.21
CA GLU A 29 -14.64 6.21 12.17
C GLU A 29 -13.17 5.91 11.83
N ARG A 30 -12.75 4.65 11.98
CA ARG A 30 -11.36 4.21 11.76
C ARG A 30 -11.20 3.31 10.53
N VAL A 31 -12.26 2.60 10.15
CA VAL A 31 -12.31 1.76 8.96
C VAL A 31 -13.51 2.19 8.12
N ILE A 32 -13.23 3.02 7.13
CA ILE A 32 -14.21 3.81 6.41
C ILE A 32 -14.40 3.20 5.03
N GLY A 33 -15.60 2.66 4.79
CA GLY A 33 -16.04 2.30 3.44
C GLY A 33 -16.29 3.52 2.58
N THR A 34 -15.79 3.51 1.36
CA THR A 34 -15.98 4.60 0.40
C THR A 34 -16.97 4.20 -0.70
N PRO A 35 -17.62 5.17 -1.37
CA PRO A 35 -18.18 4.93 -2.70
C PRO A 35 -17.09 4.51 -3.69
N ILE A 36 -17.51 3.94 -4.82
CA ILE A 36 -16.62 3.61 -5.96
C ILE A 36 -16.25 4.91 -6.67
N SER A 37 -15.22 5.57 -6.15
CA SER A 37 -14.85 6.94 -6.49
C SER A 37 -13.41 7.23 -6.07
N GLU A 38 -12.46 6.49 -6.66
CA GLU A 38 -11.05 6.47 -6.30
C GLU A 38 -10.44 7.87 -6.25
N ASN A 39 -10.74 8.71 -7.24
CA ASN A 39 -10.27 10.09 -7.23
C ASN A 39 -10.76 10.87 -6.00
N GLY A 40 -12.03 10.70 -5.64
CA GLY A 40 -12.64 11.41 -4.52
C GLY A 40 -12.08 10.97 -3.18
N PHE A 41 -12.07 9.66 -2.91
CA PHE A 41 -11.58 9.17 -1.61
C PHE A 41 -10.06 9.25 -1.47
N PHE A 42 -9.32 9.15 -2.58
CA PHE A 42 -7.87 9.35 -2.54
C PHE A 42 -7.51 10.83 -2.30
N GLY A 43 -8.27 11.77 -2.91
CA GLY A 43 -8.12 13.20 -2.60
C GLY A 43 -8.47 13.54 -1.14
N LEU A 44 -9.53 12.93 -0.60
CA LEU A 44 -9.83 13.03 0.84
C LEU A 44 -8.66 12.53 1.69
N ALA A 45 -8.08 11.38 1.35
CA ALA A 45 -6.91 10.86 2.04
C ALA A 45 -5.71 11.80 1.94
N GLY A 46 -5.43 12.37 0.77
CA GLY A 46 -4.39 13.39 0.59
C GLY A 46 -4.60 14.58 1.54
N GLY A 47 -5.83 15.09 1.63
CA GLY A 47 -6.19 16.14 2.59
C GLY A 47 -5.99 15.74 4.05
N ILE A 48 -6.38 14.52 4.43
CA ILE A 48 -6.17 13.98 5.78
C ILE A 48 -4.67 13.89 6.11
N ALA A 49 -3.84 13.45 5.15
CA ALA A 49 -2.39 13.37 5.35
C ALA A 49 -1.76 14.75 5.54
N LEU A 50 -2.17 15.73 4.73
CA LEU A 50 -1.68 17.11 4.81
C LEU A 50 -2.15 17.85 6.07
N ASP A 51 -3.33 17.51 6.58
CA ASP A 51 -3.83 18.01 7.86
C ASP A 51 -2.97 17.53 9.05
N GLY A 52 -2.29 16.39 8.92
CA GLY A 52 -1.26 15.92 9.86
C GLY A 52 -1.78 15.29 11.15
N ARG A 53 -3.08 15.39 11.47
CA ARG A 53 -3.66 14.73 12.66
C ARG A 53 -3.80 13.22 12.51
N PHE A 54 -3.90 12.75 11.28
CA PHE A 54 -4.10 11.34 10.97
C PHE A 54 -3.18 10.85 9.87
N ARG A 55 -3.02 9.53 9.79
CA ARG A 55 -2.27 8.82 8.77
C ARG A 55 -3.22 7.91 8.00
N PRO A 56 -3.64 8.28 6.78
CA PRO A 56 -4.52 7.44 5.97
C PRO A 56 -3.77 6.24 5.39
N VAL A 57 -4.43 5.09 5.45
CA VAL A 57 -4.10 3.88 4.68
C VAL A 57 -5.23 3.69 3.68
N VAL A 58 -4.95 3.94 2.41
CA VAL A 58 -5.91 3.85 1.32
C VAL A 58 -5.74 2.52 0.62
N GLU A 59 -6.84 1.83 0.33
CA GLU A 59 -6.85 0.61 -0.47
C GLU A 59 -7.45 0.89 -1.84
N PHE A 60 -6.65 0.68 -2.89
CA PHE A 60 -7.20 0.43 -4.23
C PHE A 60 -7.38 -1.06 -4.42
N MET A 61 -8.61 -1.46 -4.75
CA MET A 61 -8.97 -2.86 -4.93
C MET A 61 -8.10 -3.54 -6.00
N TYR A 62 -7.79 -2.82 -7.08
CA TYR A 62 -6.83 -3.19 -8.11
C TYR A 62 -5.96 -1.98 -8.47
N PRO A 63 -4.69 -2.19 -8.86
CA PRO A 63 -3.77 -1.11 -9.17
C PRO A 63 -4.22 -0.29 -10.38
N ASP A 64 -4.94 -0.90 -11.33
CA ASP A 64 -5.55 -0.24 -12.49
C ASP A 64 -6.39 0.99 -12.13
N PHE A 65 -7.03 0.97 -10.95
CA PHE A 65 -7.90 2.06 -10.52
C PHE A 65 -7.12 3.31 -10.09
N MET A 66 -5.79 3.24 -9.97
CA MET A 66 -4.94 4.43 -9.83
C MET A 66 -5.16 5.42 -10.98
N TRP A 67 -5.55 4.93 -12.17
CA TRP A 67 -5.80 5.79 -13.32
C TRP A 67 -7.06 6.64 -13.17
N VAL A 68 -8.05 6.13 -12.43
CA VAL A 68 -9.24 6.91 -12.05
C VAL A 68 -8.84 8.05 -11.11
N ALA A 69 -7.88 7.81 -10.21
CA ALA A 69 -7.39 8.76 -9.22
C ALA A 69 -6.10 9.52 -9.62
N ALA A 70 -5.72 9.47 -10.90
CA ALA A 70 -4.35 9.80 -11.34
C ALA A 70 -3.87 11.20 -10.90
N ASP A 71 -4.74 12.22 -10.98
CA ASP A 71 -4.35 13.57 -10.56
C ASP A 71 -4.03 13.62 -9.06
N GLN A 72 -4.91 13.05 -8.22
CA GLN A 72 -4.72 13.04 -6.78
C GLN A 72 -3.50 12.21 -6.36
N VAL A 73 -3.26 11.08 -7.03
CA VAL A 73 -2.10 10.20 -6.76
C VAL A 73 -0.80 10.88 -7.18
N PHE A 74 -0.70 11.32 -8.43
CA PHE A 74 0.59 11.69 -9.02
C PHE A 74 0.90 13.19 -8.95
N ASN A 75 -0.10 14.06 -9.11
CA ASN A 75 0.12 15.51 -9.06
C ASN A 75 -0.04 16.07 -7.65
N GLN A 76 -1.07 15.63 -6.92
CA GLN A 76 -1.30 16.15 -5.57
C GLN A 76 -0.40 15.46 -4.55
N VAL A 77 -0.68 14.20 -4.19
CA VAL A 77 0.02 13.49 -3.12
C VAL A 77 1.51 13.30 -3.43
N GLY A 78 1.85 12.83 -4.64
CA GLY A 78 3.24 12.57 -5.01
C GLY A 78 4.16 13.80 -4.98
N LYS A 79 3.64 15.00 -5.28
CA LYS A 79 4.46 16.21 -5.41
C LYS A 79 4.27 17.22 -4.28
N ALA A 80 3.23 17.09 -3.45
CA ALA A 80 2.90 18.07 -2.43
C ALA A 80 4.10 18.47 -1.56
N ARG A 81 4.84 17.49 -1.03
CA ARG A 81 6.02 17.77 -0.18
C ARG A 81 7.04 18.67 -0.88
N HIS A 82 7.41 18.33 -2.12
CA HIS A 82 8.32 19.14 -2.93
C HIS A 82 7.75 20.52 -3.27
N MET A 83 6.48 20.59 -3.71
CA MET A 83 5.83 21.84 -4.11
C MET A 83 5.73 22.85 -2.97
N PHE A 84 5.62 22.39 -1.73
CA PHE A 84 5.57 23.24 -0.53
C PHE A 84 6.94 23.40 0.15
N GLY A 85 8.03 23.07 -0.53
CA GLY A 85 9.40 23.31 -0.06
C GLY A 85 9.78 22.48 1.17
N ASP A 86 9.32 21.24 1.25
CA ASP A 86 9.54 20.29 2.36
C ASP A 86 9.01 20.75 3.72
N ASN A 87 8.21 21.82 3.78
CA ASN A 87 7.63 22.35 5.02
C ASN A 87 6.55 21.44 5.63
N ASN A 88 5.93 20.58 4.82
CA ASN A 88 4.87 19.66 5.26
C ASN A 88 5.19 18.23 4.83
N THR A 89 4.96 17.29 5.74
CA THR A 89 5.02 15.84 5.48
C THR A 89 3.76 15.36 4.76
N VAL A 90 3.83 14.22 4.08
CA VAL A 90 2.66 13.56 3.46
C VAL A 90 2.59 12.10 3.93
N PRO A 91 2.22 11.87 5.21
CA PRO A 91 2.18 10.54 5.82
C PRO A 91 0.99 9.72 5.30
N LEU A 92 1.09 9.16 4.10
CA LEU A 92 0.02 8.40 3.44
C LEU A 92 0.54 7.04 2.99
N VAL A 93 -0.23 5.98 3.24
CA VAL A 93 0.02 4.66 2.67
C VAL A 93 -1.06 4.35 1.65
N LEU A 94 -0.67 4.07 0.41
CA LEU A 94 -1.53 3.45 -0.59
C LEU A 94 -1.17 1.97 -0.66
N ARG A 95 -2.12 1.08 -0.41
CA ARG A 95 -1.96 -0.35 -0.62
C ARG A 95 -2.80 -0.83 -1.78
N THR A 96 -2.28 -1.81 -2.51
CA THR A 96 -3.01 -2.47 -3.59
C THR A 96 -2.44 -3.87 -3.85
N LYS A 97 -3.19 -4.68 -4.59
CA LYS A 97 -2.81 -6.07 -4.90
C LYS A 97 -2.67 -6.28 -6.40
N VAL A 98 -1.56 -6.87 -6.81
CA VAL A 98 -1.36 -7.42 -8.14
C VAL A 98 -2.07 -8.77 -8.19
N ALA A 99 -2.85 -8.98 -9.25
CA ALA A 99 -3.61 -10.21 -9.46
C ALA A 99 -3.18 -10.97 -10.72
N MET A 100 -1.98 -10.70 -11.25
CA MET A 100 -1.50 -11.27 -12.51
C MET A 100 -1.65 -12.80 -12.54
N GLY A 101 -2.20 -13.33 -13.64
CA GLY A 101 -2.46 -14.78 -13.78
C GLY A 101 -3.83 -15.26 -13.26
N SER A 102 -4.62 -14.43 -12.58
CA SER A 102 -5.92 -14.83 -12.01
C SER A 102 -7.10 -14.86 -13.00
N GLY A 103 -6.91 -14.40 -14.23
CA GLY A 103 -7.95 -14.38 -15.26
C GLY A 103 -8.94 -13.20 -15.21
N TYR A 104 -8.68 -12.14 -14.44
CA TYR A 104 -9.54 -10.94 -14.37
C TYR A 104 -9.50 -10.00 -15.60
N GLY A 105 -8.83 -10.41 -16.69
CA GLY A 105 -8.73 -9.64 -17.92
C GLY A 105 -7.73 -8.47 -17.87
N SER A 106 -7.61 -7.72 -18.96
CA SER A 106 -6.52 -6.75 -19.15
C SER A 106 -6.57 -5.51 -18.24
N GLN A 107 -7.68 -5.27 -17.54
CA GLN A 107 -7.92 -4.08 -16.72
C GLN A 107 -7.85 -4.34 -15.20
N HIS A 108 -7.30 -5.48 -14.77
CA HIS A 108 -7.21 -5.87 -13.35
C HIS A 108 -5.92 -6.65 -13.01
N LEU A 109 -4.93 -6.64 -13.90
CA LEU A 109 -3.75 -7.52 -13.82
C LEU A 109 -2.43 -6.75 -13.92
N MET A 110 -2.47 -5.42 -13.96
CA MET A 110 -1.28 -4.60 -14.11
C MET A 110 -0.43 -4.63 -12.82
N ASP A 111 0.90 -4.56 -12.99
CA ASP A 111 1.82 -4.23 -11.90
C ASP A 111 2.06 -2.70 -11.89
N PRO A 112 1.75 -1.99 -10.78
CA PRO A 112 1.92 -0.54 -10.70
C PRO A 112 3.37 -0.09 -10.51
N ALA A 113 4.31 -0.98 -10.17
CA ALA A 113 5.67 -0.61 -9.78
C ALA A 113 6.37 0.25 -10.83
N GLY A 114 6.27 -0.13 -12.11
CA GLY A 114 6.90 0.61 -13.21
C GLY A 114 6.34 2.02 -13.38
N ILE A 115 5.04 2.21 -13.16
CA ILE A 115 4.40 3.53 -13.24
C ILE A 115 4.88 4.38 -12.09
N PHE A 116 4.72 3.92 -10.85
CA PHE A 116 5.12 4.68 -9.66
C PHE A 116 6.62 4.96 -9.61
N ALA A 117 7.48 4.07 -10.13
CA ALA A 117 8.92 4.28 -10.17
C ALA A 117 9.32 5.48 -11.04
N THR A 118 8.48 5.87 -12.00
CA THR A 118 8.69 7.07 -12.83
C THR A 118 8.11 8.34 -12.21
N GLN A 119 7.42 8.23 -11.07
CA GLN A 119 6.74 9.34 -10.41
C GLN A 119 7.52 9.76 -9.16
N PRO A 120 8.02 11.01 -9.10
CA PRO A 120 8.80 11.47 -7.94
C PRO A 120 7.95 11.57 -6.68
N GLY A 121 8.61 11.51 -5.53
CA GLY A 121 8.02 11.66 -4.19
C GLY A 121 7.42 10.40 -3.60
N TRP A 122 7.18 9.37 -4.42
CA TRP A 122 6.69 8.08 -3.97
C TRP A 122 7.82 7.17 -3.48
N ARG A 123 7.57 6.50 -2.36
CA ARG A 123 8.32 5.32 -1.94
C ARG A 123 7.53 4.08 -2.31
N ILE A 124 8.20 3.02 -2.71
CA ILE A 124 7.56 1.78 -3.15
C ILE A 124 8.14 0.63 -2.35
N VAL A 125 7.27 -0.19 -1.77
CA VAL A 125 7.63 -1.44 -1.11
C VAL A 125 6.77 -2.56 -1.68
N ALA A 126 7.34 -3.75 -1.80
CA ALA A 126 6.65 -4.94 -2.28
C ALA A 126 7.03 -6.14 -1.41
N ALA A 127 6.03 -6.80 -0.84
CA ALA A 127 6.25 -7.89 0.12
C ALA A 127 6.07 -9.26 -0.54
N SER A 128 7.11 -10.10 -0.47
CA SER A 128 7.10 -11.47 -1.03
C SER A 128 6.87 -12.57 0.01
N THR A 129 6.91 -12.24 1.30
CA THR A 129 6.69 -13.18 2.42
C THR A 129 5.80 -12.53 3.48
N ALA A 130 5.21 -13.32 4.36
CA ALA A 130 4.42 -12.80 5.48
C ALA A 130 5.28 -11.93 6.42
N ALA A 131 6.55 -12.30 6.61
CA ALA A 131 7.49 -11.52 7.39
C ALA A 131 7.82 -10.16 6.73
N ASP A 132 8.01 -10.15 5.41
CA ASP A 132 8.22 -8.90 4.67
C ASP A 132 7.01 -7.98 4.81
N TYR A 133 5.79 -8.53 4.70
CA TYR A 133 4.58 -7.72 4.76
C TYR A 133 4.47 -6.96 6.07
N VAL A 134 4.67 -7.64 7.21
CA VAL A 134 4.66 -6.98 8.53
C VAL A 134 5.72 -5.89 8.61
N GLY A 135 6.97 -6.23 8.28
CA GLY A 135 8.10 -5.30 8.42
C GLY A 135 8.02 -4.10 7.48
N LEU A 136 7.60 -4.31 6.22
CA LEU A 136 7.49 -3.25 5.22
C LEU A 136 6.24 -2.39 5.42
N MET A 137 5.12 -2.97 5.86
CA MET A 137 3.93 -2.19 6.21
C MET A 137 4.20 -1.32 7.44
N ASN A 138 4.87 -1.84 8.46
CA ASN A 138 5.30 -1.04 9.61
C ASN A 138 6.26 0.07 9.20
N ALA A 139 7.19 -0.20 8.28
CA ALA A 139 8.03 0.84 7.70
C ALA A 139 7.17 1.91 7.00
N ALA A 140 6.26 1.52 6.11
CA ALA A 140 5.37 2.44 5.41
C ALA A 140 4.56 3.33 6.36
N LEU A 141 4.08 2.76 7.47
CA LEU A 141 3.33 3.48 8.50
C LEU A 141 4.17 4.45 9.34
N GLN A 142 5.50 4.34 9.32
CA GLN A 142 6.40 5.25 10.04
C GLN A 142 6.99 6.36 9.16
N LEU A 143 6.87 6.25 7.83
CA LEU A 143 7.47 7.19 6.90
C LEU A 143 6.59 8.42 6.68
N ASP A 144 7.20 9.59 6.60
CA ASP A 144 6.50 10.87 6.39
C ASP A 144 6.34 11.24 4.91
N ASP A 145 6.62 10.30 4.02
CA ASP A 145 6.42 10.37 2.57
C ASP A 145 5.28 9.44 2.15
N PRO A 146 4.66 9.66 0.98
CA PRO A 146 3.66 8.75 0.48
C PRO A 146 4.31 7.42 0.07
N VAL A 147 3.74 6.31 0.55
CA VAL A 147 4.27 4.96 0.32
C VAL A 147 3.25 4.11 -0.40
N LEU A 148 3.64 3.55 -1.54
CA LEU A 148 2.92 2.47 -2.21
C LEU A 148 3.38 1.12 -1.62
N VAL A 149 2.43 0.36 -1.12
CA VAL A 149 2.60 -1.03 -0.69
C VAL A 149 1.97 -1.93 -1.74
N ILE A 150 2.82 -2.66 -2.46
CA ILE A 150 2.42 -3.61 -3.50
C ILE A 150 2.37 -5.00 -2.88
N GLU A 151 1.24 -5.66 -3.06
CA GLU A 151 0.98 -7.01 -2.58
C GLU A 151 0.64 -7.92 -3.77
N HIS A 152 0.67 -9.23 -3.58
CA HIS A 152 0.28 -10.17 -4.62
C HIS A 152 -0.83 -11.11 -4.13
N VAL A 153 -1.89 -11.29 -4.94
CA VAL A 153 -3.09 -12.04 -4.54
C VAL A 153 -2.78 -13.48 -4.14
N ASP A 154 -1.83 -14.12 -4.82
CA ASP A 154 -1.46 -15.52 -4.56
C ASP A 154 -0.83 -15.72 -3.17
N LEU A 155 -0.26 -14.68 -2.56
CA LEU A 155 0.40 -14.77 -1.27
C LEU A 155 -0.57 -14.70 -0.09
N TYR A 156 -1.76 -14.10 -0.28
CA TYR A 156 -2.72 -13.88 0.80
C TYR A 156 -3.19 -15.15 1.51
N GLY A 157 -3.39 -16.22 0.73
CA GLY A 157 -3.86 -17.50 1.25
C GLY A 157 -2.73 -18.45 1.66
N GLN A 158 -1.47 -18.09 1.41
CA GLN A 158 -0.34 -18.95 1.70
C GLN A 158 0.06 -18.83 3.16
N ALA A 159 0.06 -19.96 3.87
CA ALA A 159 0.63 -20.02 5.20
C ALA A 159 2.15 -19.89 5.10
N ASP A 160 2.71 -18.93 5.86
CA ASP A 160 4.12 -18.63 5.85
C ASP A 160 4.61 -18.34 7.28
N ARG A 161 5.92 -18.39 7.49
CA ARG A 161 6.54 -18.19 8.79
C ARG A 161 6.75 -16.71 9.06
N VAL A 162 6.24 -16.25 10.19
CA VAL A 162 6.56 -14.94 10.76
C VAL A 162 7.50 -15.17 11.96
N PRO A 163 8.48 -14.28 12.23
CA PRO A 163 9.33 -14.40 13.41
C PRO A 163 8.50 -14.52 14.70
N ASP A 164 8.95 -15.34 15.65
CA ASP A 164 8.43 -15.38 17.02
C ASP A 164 8.89 -14.14 17.80
N ALA A 165 8.40 -12.99 17.37
CA ALA A 165 8.70 -11.67 17.92
C ALA A 165 7.44 -10.80 17.85
N PRO A 166 7.37 -9.70 18.62
CA PRO A 166 6.30 -8.72 18.46
C PRO A 166 6.21 -8.25 17.00
N LEU A 167 4.99 -8.09 16.47
CA LEU A 167 4.74 -7.71 15.08
C LEU A 167 4.95 -6.20 14.81
N ASP A 168 5.74 -5.52 15.65
CA ASP A 168 6.10 -4.11 15.52
C ASP A 168 7.48 -3.89 14.88
N TYR A 169 8.16 -4.97 14.47
CA TYR A 169 9.43 -4.88 13.77
C TYR A 169 9.29 -4.14 12.44
N VAL A 170 10.37 -3.46 12.07
CA VAL A 170 10.45 -2.63 10.87
C VAL A 170 11.59 -3.15 10.00
N ILE A 171 11.30 -3.44 8.74
CA ILE A 171 12.37 -3.66 7.76
C ILE A 171 12.87 -2.28 7.30
N PRO A 172 14.17 -1.99 7.41
CA PRO A 172 14.69 -0.68 7.03
C PRO A 172 14.36 -0.36 5.57
N PRO A 173 13.80 0.83 5.28
CA PRO A 173 13.59 1.27 3.90
C PRO A 173 14.89 1.25 3.11
N ARG A 174 14.80 1.04 1.79
CA ARG A 174 15.96 0.97 0.87
C ARG A 174 16.91 -0.21 1.18
N SER A 175 16.39 -1.27 1.77
CA SER A 175 17.08 -2.55 1.92
C SER A 175 16.49 -3.60 0.97
N ALA A 176 17.29 -4.62 0.66
CA ALA A 176 16.87 -5.81 -0.06
C ALA A 176 17.32 -7.04 0.73
N ALA A 177 16.55 -8.12 0.66
CA ALA A 177 16.89 -9.38 1.31
C ALA A 177 17.58 -10.33 0.33
N VAL A 178 18.69 -10.94 0.76
CA VAL A 178 19.27 -12.09 0.06
C VAL A 178 18.48 -13.33 0.46
N ARG A 179 17.73 -13.90 -0.49
CA ARG A 179 16.94 -15.12 -0.26
C ARG A 179 17.74 -16.40 -0.41
N ARG A 180 18.79 -16.36 -1.24
CA ARG A 180 19.68 -17.49 -1.51
C ARG A 180 21.06 -16.95 -1.88
N GLU A 181 22.09 -17.47 -1.21
CA GLU A 181 23.49 -17.18 -1.55
C GLU A 181 23.93 -17.96 -2.81
N GLY A 182 24.85 -17.37 -3.58
CA GLY A 182 25.41 -17.95 -4.80
C GLY A 182 26.50 -17.06 -5.39
N ALA A 183 27.29 -17.60 -6.32
CA ALA A 183 28.45 -16.91 -6.91
C ALA A 183 28.44 -16.83 -8.46
N GLU A 184 27.57 -17.60 -9.14
CA GLU A 184 27.58 -17.71 -10.60
C GLU A 184 26.67 -16.68 -11.30
N LEU A 185 25.52 -16.36 -10.68
CA LEU A 185 24.51 -15.45 -11.22
C LEU A 185 23.80 -14.72 -10.09
N THR A 186 23.49 -13.44 -10.31
CA THR A 186 22.58 -12.66 -9.46
C THR A 186 21.19 -12.62 -10.08
N VAL A 187 20.19 -13.09 -9.33
CA VAL A 187 18.77 -12.98 -9.70
C VAL A 187 18.12 -11.91 -8.85
N LEU A 188 17.63 -10.84 -9.49
CA LEU A 188 16.89 -9.76 -8.85
C LEU A 188 15.42 -9.92 -9.19
N THR A 189 14.58 -9.97 -8.18
CA THR A 189 13.13 -10.08 -8.33
C THR A 189 12.44 -9.45 -7.12
N TYR A 190 11.15 -9.19 -7.26
CA TYR A 190 10.22 -8.86 -6.19
C TYR A 190 8.89 -9.55 -6.49
N LEU A 191 8.06 -9.70 -5.45
CA LEU A 191 6.79 -10.46 -5.46
C LEU A 191 6.99 -11.91 -5.90
#